data_AF-A0A3D1Q6F7-F1
#
_entry.id   AF-A0A3D1Q6F7-F1
#
_cell.length_a   1.000
_cell.length_b   1.000
_cell.length_c   1.000
_cell.angle_alpha   90.00
_cell.angle_beta   90.00
_cell.angle_gamma   90.00
#
_symmetry.space_group_name_H-M   'P 1'
#
loop_
_entity.id
_entity.type
_entity.pdbx_description
1 polymer ?
#
loop_
_entity_poly.entity_id
_entity_poly.type
_entity_poly.pdbx_seq_one_letter_code
_entity_poly.pdbx_strand_id
1 'polypeptide(L)'
;EQQQAISLRNLNLLVSAAAGSGKTAVLVERVIQLILQDKADIDQMLVVTFTKAAASEMRERISHALLEALHEPGPHLQHTRRQLTRL
;
A
#
# COMPACT_ATOMS: atom_id res chain seq x y z
N GLU A 1 -9.28 10.75 10.92
CA GLU A 1 -7.98 11.22 10.42
C GLU A 1 -7.23 10.17 9.58
N GLN A 2 -6.86 9.02 10.14
CA GLN A 2 -6.14 7.96 9.39
C GLN A 2 -6.89 7.47 8.14
N GLN A 3 -8.20 7.28 8.25
CA GLN A 3 -9.04 6.84 7.13
C GLN A 3 -9.05 7.84 5.96
N GLN A 4 -9.03 9.15 6.24
CA GLN A 4 -8.93 10.18 5.20
C GLN A 4 -7.56 10.12 4.53
N ALA A 5 -6.49 9.91 5.31
CA ALA A 5 -5.17 9.71 4.75
C ALA A 5 -5.06 8.45 3.88
N ILE A 6 -5.90 7.45 4.11
CA ILE A 6 -5.98 6.25 3.28
C ILE A 6 -6.83 6.50 2.02
N SER A 7 -7.97 7.20 2.11
CA SER A 7 -8.98 7.26 1.04
C SER A 7 -8.89 8.47 0.09
N LEU A 8 -8.31 9.60 0.51
CA LEU A 8 -8.24 10.80 -0.34
C LEU A 8 -7.40 10.54 -1.61
N ARG A 9 -7.82 11.07 -2.76
CA ARG A 9 -7.18 10.89 -4.09
C ARG A 9 -7.04 12.22 -4.83
N ASN A 10 -6.10 12.28 -5.77
CA ASN A 10 -5.90 13.43 -6.68
C ASN A 10 -5.53 14.75 -5.97
N LEU A 11 -4.81 14.67 -4.85
CA LEU A 11 -4.22 15.82 -4.19
C LEU A 11 -2.87 15.47 -3.55
N ASN A 12 -2.08 16.51 -3.27
CA ASN A 12 -0.92 16.40 -2.41
C ASN A 12 -1.38 16.37 -0.95
N LEU A 13 -1.02 15.31 -0.22
CA LEU A 13 -1.42 15.12 1.17
C LEU A 13 -0.19 15.13 2.08
N LEU A 14 -0.20 15.98 3.09
CA LEU A 14 0.75 15.94 4.19
C LEU A 14 0.08 15.35 5.43
N VAL A 15 0.62 14.25 5.94
CA VAL A 15 0.12 13.61 7.16
C VAL A 15 1.11 13.88 8.28
N SER A 16 0.75 14.80 9.18
CA SER A 16 1.48 15.00 10.43
C SER A 16 0.95 14.03 11.48
N ALA A 17 1.83 13.28 12.14
CA ALA A 17 1.40 12.42 13.24
C ALA A 17 2.52 12.20 14.26
N ALA A 18 2.18 12.01 15.53
CA ALA A 18 3.13 11.76 16.62
C ALA A 18 3.87 10.42 16.47
N ALA A 19 5.02 10.24 17.12
CA ALA A 19 5.68 8.94 17.17
C ALA A 19 4.72 7.85 17.69
N GLY A 20 4.77 6.64 17.13
CA GLY A 20 3.87 5.54 17.52
C GLY A 20 2.43 5.62 16.98
N SER A 21 2.05 6.66 16.24
CA SER A 21 0.67 6.85 15.74
C SER A 21 0.26 5.97 14.54
N GLY A 22 1.07 4.98 14.17
CA GLY A 22 0.79 4.09 13.03
C GLY A 22 0.99 4.68 11.63
N LYS A 23 1.81 5.73 11.46
CA LYS A 23 2.08 6.35 10.13
C LYS A 23 2.44 5.34 9.04
N THR A 24 3.33 4.40 9.36
CA THR A 24 3.74 3.35 8.42
C THR A 24 2.57 2.47 8.03
N ALA A 25 1.70 2.09 8.98
CA ALA A 25 0.51 1.30 8.69
C ALA A 25 -0.48 2.06 7.80
N VAL A 26 -0.68 3.36 8.03
CA VAL A 26 -1.51 4.22 7.17
C VAL A 26 -0.97 4.29 5.74
N LEU A 27 0.35 4.44 5.58
CA LEU A 27 0.98 4.47 4.24
C LEU A 27 0.90 3.12 3.53
N VAL A 28 1.16 2.02 4.24
CA VAL A 28 1.01 0.66 3.70
C VAL A 28 -0.42 0.41 3.25
N GLU A 29 -1.40 0.70 4.10
CA GLU A 29 -2.81 0.52 3.77
C GLU A 29 -3.21 1.39 2.57
N ARG A 30 -2.74 2.63 2.50
CA ARG A 30 -2.98 3.50 1.34
C ARG A 30 -2.45 2.88 0.04
N VAL A 31 -1.25 2.32 0.04
CA VAL A 31 -0.67 1.65 -1.14
C VAL A 31 -1.49 0.41 -1.53
N ILE A 32 -1.88 -0.40 -0.55
CA ILE A 32 -2.72 -1.60 -0.78
C ILE A 32 -4.06 -1.20 -1.42
N GLN A 33 -4.69 -0.13 -0.94
CA GLN A 33 -5.97 0.35 -1.47
C GLN A 33 -5.82 0.88 -2.90
N LEU A 34 -4.75 1.61 -3.20
CA LEU A 34 -4.45 2.05 -4.57
C LEU A 34 -4.32 0.87 -5.53
N ILE A 35 -3.72 -0.23 -5.08
CA ILE A 35 -3.58 -1.45 -5.89
C ILE A 35 -4.92 -2.18 -6.02
N LEU A 36 -5.52 -2.56 -4.88
CA LEU A 36 -6.66 -3.46 -4.86
C LEU A 36 -7.96 -2.80 -5.31
N GLN A 37 -8.17 -1.53 -4.99
CA GLN A 37 -9.39 -0.81 -5.35
C GLN A 37 -9.20 0.01 -6.62
N ASP A 38 -8.16 0.84 -6.65
CA ASP A 38 -7.96 1.81 -7.75
C ASP A 38 -7.23 1.21 -8.96
N LYS A 39 -6.81 -0.07 -8.90
CA LYS A 39 -6.13 -0.80 -9.98
C LYS A 39 -4.81 -0.17 -10.43
N ALA A 40 -4.19 0.61 -9.56
CA ALA A 40 -2.87 1.15 -9.84
C ALA A 40 -1.84 0.01 -9.81
N ASP A 41 -0.98 -0.01 -10.81
CA ASP A 41 0.14 -0.96 -10.83
C ASP A 41 1.25 -0.46 -9.88
N ILE A 42 1.83 -1.38 -9.11
CA ILE A 42 2.87 -1.04 -8.12
C ILE A 42 4.13 -0.48 -8.76
N ASP A 43 4.42 -0.88 -10.00
CA ASP A 43 5.53 -0.38 -10.81
C ASP A 43 5.35 1.08 -11.28
N GLN A 44 4.17 1.67 -11.06
CA GLN A 44 3.88 3.10 -11.30
C GLN A 44 4.01 3.95 -10.01
N MET A 45 4.41 3.36 -8.88
CA MET A 45 4.52 4.05 -7.60
C MET A 45 5.97 4.15 -7.13
N LEU A 46 6.35 5.34 -6.66
CA LEU A 46 7.61 5.55 -5.94
C LEU A 46 7.34 5.74 -4.45
N VAL A 47 7.84 4.82 -3.63
CA VAL A 47 7.76 4.91 -2.17
C VAL A 47 9.15 5.01 -1.58
N VAL A 48 9.40 6.09 -0.83
CA VAL A 48 10.72 6.41 -0.27
C VAL A 48 10.63 6.43 1.25
N THR A 49 11.62 5.83 1.92
CA THR A 49 11.75 5.84 3.37
C THR A 49 13.19 6.21 3.76
N PHE A 50 13.40 6.60 5.02
CA PHE A 50 14.71 7.05 5.49
C PHE A 50 15.74 5.91 5.60
N THR A 51 15.29 4.67 5.82
CA THR A 51 16.18 3.51 6.01
C THR A 51 15.81 2.37 5.08
N LYS A 52 16.81 1.57 4.68
CA LYS A 52 16.58 0.34 3.90
C LYS A 52 15.67 -0.65 4.64
N ALA A 53 15.78 -0.71 5.97
CA ALA A 53 14.95 -1.57 6.80
C ALA A 53 13.46 -1.18 6.73
N ALA A 54 13.14 0.12 6.84
CA ALA A 54 11.77 0.60 6.71
C ALA A 54 11.20 0.34 5.31
N ALA A 55 12.02 0.49 4.26
CA ALA A 55 11.62 0.13 2.90
C ALA A 55 11.32 -1.37 2.76
N SER A 56 12.14 -2.23 3.35
CA SER A 56 11.94 -3.69 3.32
C SER A 56 10.68 -4.10 4.07
N GLU A 57 10.48 -3.58 5.28
CA GLU A 57 9.29 -3.82 6.08
C GLU A 57 8.02 -3.41 5.32
N MET A 58 8.05 -2.26 4.65
CA MET A 58 6.91 -1.80 3.86
C MET A 58 6.61 -2.75 2.69
N ARG A 59 7.63 -3.19 1.95
CA ARG A 59 7.47 -4.17 0.86
C ARG A 59 6.90 -5.50 1.36
N GLU A 60 7.39 -6.01 2.48
CA GLU A 60 6.91 -7.26 3.08
C GLU A 60 5.43 -7.16 3.48
N ARG A 61 5.04 -6.06 4.14
CA ARG A 61 3.64 -5.84 4.53
C ARG A 61 2.70 -5.75 3.32
N ILE A 62 3.11 -5.06 2.25
CA ILE A 62 2.31 -4.99 1.01
C ILE A 62 2.22 -6.37 0.37
N SER A 63 3.33 -7.09 0.25
CA SER A 63 3.36 -8.44 -0.34
C SER A 63 2.45 -9.40 0.41
N HIS A 64 2.50 -9.38 1.74
CA HIS A 64 1.64 -10.20 2.59
C HIS A 64 0.16 -9.86 2.36
N ALA A 65 -0.21 -8.58 2.33
CA ALA A 65 -1.60 -8.18 2.08
C ALA A 65 -2.11 -8.60 0.69
N LEU A 66 -1.25 -8.54 -0.33
CA LEU A 66 -1.60 -9.01 -1.67
C LEU A 66 -1.75 -10.54 -1.74
N LEU A 67 -0.93 -11.29 -1.00
CA LEU A 67 -1.07 -12.74 -0.88
C LEU A 67 -2.39 -13.12 -0.20
N GLU A 68 -2.74 -12.45 0.90
CA GLU A 68 -4.02 -12.65 1.57
C GLU A 68 -5.20 -12.35 0.65
N ALA A 69 -5.12 -11.27 -0.13
CA ALA A 69 -6.14 -10.92 -1.12
C ALA A 69 -6.29 -11.92 -2.28
N LEU A 70 -5.35 -12.86 -2.47
CA LEU A 70 -5.49 -13.96 -3.43
C LEU A 70 -6.31 -15.13 -2.88
N HIS A 71 -6.43 -15.27 -1.56
CA HIS A 71 -7.23 -16.34 -0.94
C HIS A 71 -8.73 -16.07 -1.08
N GLU A 72 -9.13 -14.81 -1.26
CA GLU A 72 -10.51 -14.43 -1.51
C GLU A 72 -10.82 -14.43 -3.02
N PRO A 73 -11.70 -15.32 -3.52
CA PRO A 73 -12.07 -15.31 -4.93
C PRO A 73 -12.80 -14.01 -5.28
N GLY A 74 -12.23 -13.25 -6.20
CA GLY A 74 -12.79 -11.99 -6.64
C GLY A 74 -12.41 -11.62 -8.08
N PRO A 75 -13.08 -10.61 -8.68
CA PRO A 75 -12.91 -10.22 -10.08
C PRO A 75 -11.50 -9.67 -10.42
N HIS A 76 -10.61 -9.60 -9.44
CA HIS A 76 -9.32 -8.92 -9.54
C HIS A 76 -8.13 -9.82 -9.28
N LEU A 77 -8.35 -11.13 -9.17
CA LEU A 77 -7.31 -12.12 -8.87
C LEU A 77 -6.10 -12.03 -9.82
N GLN A 78 -6.35 -11.82 -11.12
CA GLN A 78 -5.28 -11.68 -12.10
C GLN A 78 -4.45 -10.40 -11.89
N HIS A 79 -5.10 -9.29 -11.56
CA HIS A 79 -4.40 -8.03 -11.28
C HIS A 79 -3.54 -8.17 -10.01
N THR A 80 -4.10 -8.70 -8.93
CA THR A 80 -3.39 -8.93 -7.66
C THR A 80 -2.18 -9.85 -7.87
N ARG A 81 -2.35 -10.95 -8.62
CA ARG A 81 -1.26 -11.88 -8.93
C ARG A 81 -0.14 -11.22 -9.74
N ARG A 82 -0.49 -10.34 -10.67
CA ARG A 82 0.49 -9.56 -11.45
C ARG A 82 1.28 -8.60 -10.57
N GLN A 83 0.64 -7.98 -9.57
CA GLN A 83 1.35 -7.04 -8.68
C GLN A 83 2.44 -7.74 -7.86
N LEU A 84 2.20 -8.96 -7.38
CA LEU A 84 3.22 -9.73 -6.66
C LEU A 84 4.47 -10.02 -7.50
N THR A 85 4.33 -10.18 -8.82
CA THR A 85 5.49 -10.40 -9.70
C THR A 85 6.28 -9.13 -10.02
N ARG A 86 5.74 -7.96 -9.70
CA ARG A 86 6.30 -6.64 -10.02
C ARG A 86 6.84 -5.90 -8.80
N LEU A 87 6.67 -6.49 -7.62
CA LEU A 87 7.09 -5.95 -6.33
C LEU A 87 8.58 -6.25 -6.08
#